data_AF-A0A2P5VLP3-F1
#
_entry.id   AF-A0A2P5VLP3-F1
#
_cell.length_a   1.000
_cell.length_b   1.000
_cell.length_c   1.000
_cell.angle_alpha   90.00
_cell.angle_beta   90.00
_cell.angle_gamma   90.00
#
_symmetry.space_group_name_H-M   'P 1'
#
loop_
_entity.id
_entity.type
_entity.pdbx_description
1 polymer ?
#
loop_
_entity_poly.entity_id
_entity_poly.type
_entity_poly.pdbx_seq_one_letter_code
_entity_poly.pdbx_strand_id
1 'polypeptide(L)'
;LQKRQIGLPRRLVQFKLLNPENLLYHNEPVWRDGVMVGYLSSGAYGHTLGAAIGMGYVGDPTGGIVDAAFIEGGNYEIEIACERVPATASLRPLYDPANSRIRC
;
A
#
# COMPACT_ATOMS: atom_id res chain seq x y z
N LEU A 1 -5.49 -11.05 21.54
CA LEU A 1 -5.30 -11.86 20.31
C LEU A 1 -6.55 -11.95 19.40
N GLN A 2 -7.67 -11.28 19.72
CA GLN A 2 -8.98 -11.46 19.08
C GLN A 2 -9.22 -10.67 17.78
N LYS A 3 -8.34 -9.71 17.44
CA LYS A 3 -8.48 -8.85 16.25
C LYS A 3 -8.03 -9.49 14.92
N ARG A 4 -7.47 -10.71 14.95
CA ARG A 4 -6.97 -11.39 13.73
C ARG A 4 -8.04 -12.21 12.99
N GLN A 5 -9.19 -12.47 13.60
CA GLN A 5 -10.24 -13.36 13.03
C GLN A 5 -11.48 -12.64 12.52
N ILE A 6 -11.71 -11.37 12.88
CA ILE A 6 -12.96 -10.67 12.53
C ILE A 6 -12.86 -10.00 11.14
N GLY A 7 -11.71 -10.11 10.48
CA GLY A 7 -11.42 -9.28 9.31
C GLY A 7 -11.17 -7.84 9.76
N LEU A 8 -10.00 -7.30 9.45
CA LEU A 8 -9.70 -5.92 9.83
C LEU A 8 -10.47 -4.99 8.88
N PRO A 9 -11.22 -4.00 9.39
CA PRO A 9 -11.88 -3.02 8.53
C PRO A 9 -10.86 -2.12 7.81
N ARG A 10 -9.61 -2.10 8.29
CA ARG A 10 -8.48 -1.41 7.67
C ARG A 10 -7.21 -2.23 7.83
N ARG A 11 -6.46 -2.41 6.75
CA ARG A 11 -5.20 -3.15 6.74
C ARG A 11 -4.07 -2.27 6.27
N LEU A 12 -2.91 -2.40 6.90
CA LEU A 12 -1.71 -1.70 6.46
C LEU A 12 -1.15 -2.43 5.24
N VAL A 13 -0.99 -1.69 4.15
CA VAL A 13 -0.55 -2.17 2.84
C VAL A 13 0.66 -1.35 2.41
N GLN A 14 1.63 -2.02 1.80
CA GLN A 14 2.75 -1.36 1.16
C GLN A 14 2.39 -1.09 -0.29
N PHE A 15 2.63 0.13 -0.74
CA PHE A 15 2.44 0.55 -2.11
C PHE A 15 3.78 0.81 -2.73
N LYS A 16 4.03 0.23 -3.91
CA LYS A 16 5.19 0.56 -4.72
C LYS A 16 4.71 1.32 -5.94
N LEU A 17 5.20 2.54 -6.11
CA LEU A 17 4.94 3.30 -7.33
C LEU A 17 5.67 2.64 -8.51
N LEU A 18 4.97 2.54 -9.64
CA LEU A 18 5.56 2.06 -10.88
C LEU A 18 6.51 3.09 -11.50
N ASN A 19 6.27 4.39 -11.23
CA ASN A 19 7.13 5.46 -11.69
C ASN A 19 8.16 5.85 -10.61
N PRO A 20 9.47 5.68 -10.86
CA PRO A 20 10.52 6.00 -9.90
C PRO A 20 10.83 7.51 -9.80
N GLU A 21 10.34 8.33 -10.74
CA GLU A 21 10.60 9.78 -10.74
C GLU A 21 9.66 10.57 -9.82
N ASN A 22 8.54 9.96 -9.40
CA ASN A 22 7.55 10.65 -8.57
C ASN A 22 7.94 10.58 -7.09
N LEU A 23 8.23 11.76 -6.53
CA LEU A 23 8.55 11.96 -5.12
C LEU A 23 7.26 11.86 -4.28
N LEU A 24 7.19 10.87 -3.38
CA LEU A 24 6.13 10.76 -2.37
C LEU A 24 6.37 11.82 -1.29
N TYR A 25 5.38 12.69 -1.07
CA TYR A 25 5.48 13.79 -0.09
C TYR A 25 4.70 13.57 1.21
N HIS A 26 4.02 12.42 1.38
CA HIS A 26 3.14 12.05 2.52
C HIS A 26 1.68 12.55 2.39
N ASN A 27 0.71 11.79 2.97
CA ASN A 27 -0.74 12.07 2.99
C ASN A 27 -1.51 11.97 1.65
N GLU A 28 -1.00 11.22 0.69
CA GLU A 28 -1.71 11.08 -0.60
C GLU A 28 -2.89 10.11 -0.49
N PRO A 29 -4.04 10.44 -1.10
CA PRO A 29 -5.19 9.57 -1.12
C PRO A 29 -4.90 8.35 -2.00
N VAL A 30 -5.31 7.19 -1.50
CA VAL A 30 -5.21 5.92 -2.20
C VAL A 30 -6.55 5.64 -2.87
N TRP A 31 -6.50 5.50 -4.18
CA TRP A 31 -7.60 5.13 -5.04
C TRP A 31 -7.48 3.66 -5.41
N ARG A 32 -8.61 2.96 -5.48
CA ARG A 32 -8.74 1.61 -5.99
C ARG A 32 -9.91 1.59 -6.97
N ASP A 33 -9.64 1.25 -8.23
CA ASP A 33 -10.65 1.20 -9.29
C ASP A 33 -11.51 2.49 -9.35
N GLY A 34 -10.89 3.65 -9.12
CA GLY A 34 -11.57 4.95 -9.10
C GLY A 34 -12.32 5.30 -7.80
N VAL A 35 -12.25 4.47 -6.77
CA VAL A 35 -12.85 4.72 -5.44
C VAL A 35 -11.76 5.01 -4.41
N MET A 36 -11.95 6.03 -3.57
CA MET A 36 -11.03 6.32 -2.47
C MET A 36 -11.16 5.24 -1.39
N VAL A 37 -10.10 4.47 -1.19
CA VAL A 37 -10.06 3.34 -0.24
C VAL A 37 -9.16 3.61 0.96
N GLY A 38 -8.46 4.74 1.00
CA GLY A 38 -7.61 5.08 2.12
C GLY A 38 -6.66 6.23 1.81
N TYR A 39 -5.62 6.32 2.63
CA TYR A 39 -4.56 7.31 2.49
C TYR A 39 -3.21 6.68 2.85
N LEU A 40 -2.15 7.24 2.27
CA LEU A 40 -0.78 6.93 2.67
C LEU A 40 -0.48 7.61 4.01
N SER A 41 -0.07 6.81 4.99
CA SER A 41 0.42 7.33 6.28
C SER A 41 1.88 7.76 6.19
N SER A 42 2.67 7.10 5.33
CA SER A 42 4.08 7.41 5.14
C SER A 42 4.51 7.05 3.73
N GLY A 43 5.38 7.85 3.13
CA GLY A 43 6.06 7.55 1.88
C GLY A 43 7.56 7.67 2.10
N ALA A 44 8.34 6.76 1.51
CA ALA A 44 9.78 6.81 1.54
C ALA A 44 10.32 6.37 0.18
N TYR A 45 11.43 6.97 -0.25
CA TYR A 45 12.11 6.51 -1.45
C TYR A 45 12.97 5.29 -1.11
N GLY A 46 12.59 4.12 -1.62
CA GLY A 46 13.36 2.89 -1.44
C GLY A 46 14.55 2.88 -2.38
N HIS A 47 15.66 3.53 -1.99
CA HIS A 47 16.90 3.55 -2.78
C HIS A 47 17.36 2.15 -3.22
N THR A 48 17.14 1.12 -2.39
CA THR A 48 17.48 -0.27 -2.70
C THR A 48 16.59 -0.91 -3.76
N LEU A 49 15.35 -0.42 -3.90
CA LEU A 49 14.37 -0.92 -4.87
C LEU A 49 14.23 0.01 -6.09
N GLY A 50 14.93 1.15 -6.09
CA GLY A 50 14.88 2.16 -7.14
C GLY A 50 13.48 2.74 -7.36
N ALA A 51 12.61 2.70 -6.35
CA ALA A 51 11.21 3.10 -6.46
C ALA A 51 10.72 3.79 -5.20
N ALA A 52 9.75 4.68 -5.36
CA ALA A 52 9.06 5.30 -4.24
C ALA A 52 8.06 4.31 -3.62
N ILE A 53 8.16 4.13 -2.31
CA ILE A 53 7.38 3.16 -1.53
C ILE A 53 6.51 3.91 -0.53
N GLY A 54 5.20 3.76 -0.65
CA GLY A 54 4.22 4.21 0.31
C GLY A 54 3.83 3.10 1.28
N MET A 55 3.45 3.46 2.49
CA MET A 55 2.68 2.62 3.40
C MET A 55 1.40 3.37 3.75
N GLY A 56 0.27 2.68 3.60
CA GLY A 56 -1.04 3.26 3.82
C GLY A 56 -2.01 2.26 4.42
N TYR A 57 -3.07 2.78 5.01
CA TYR A 57 -4.18 1.95 5.46
C TYR A 57 -5.22 1.88 4.35
N VAL A 58 -5.51 0.67 3.89
CA VAL A 58 -6.61 0.38 2.97
C VAL A 58 -7.78 -0.11 3.77
N GLY A 59 -8.91 0.56 3.65
CA GLY A 59 -10.21 0.13 4.16
C GLY A 59 -11.14 -0.19 3.00
N ASP A 60 -12.04 -1.13 3.23
CA ASP A 60 -13.17 -1.31 2.31
C ASP A 60 -14.20 -0.19 2.60
N PRO A 61 -14.55 0.65 1.61
CA PRO A 61 -15.46 1.78 1.81
C PRO A 61 -16.89 1.35 2.13
N THR A 62 -17.25 0.08 1.88
CA THR A 62 -18.55 -0.50 2.21
C THR A 62 -18.59 -1.11 3.62
N GLY A 63 -17.48 -1.02 4.36
CA GLY A 63 -17.33 -1.63 5.69
C GLY A 63 -17.05 -3.14 5.64
N GLY A 64 -16.70 -3.65 4.46
CA GLY A 64 -16.34 -5.04 4.24
C GLY A 64 -14.98 -5.44 4.85
N ILE A 65 -14.68 -6.72 4.77
CA ILE A 65 -13.41 -7.28 5.26
C ILE A 65 -12.32 -7.04 4.20
N VAL A 66 -11.22 -6.40 4.61
CA VAL A 66 -10.05 -6.19 3.73
C VAL A 66 -9.16 -7.44 3.75
N ASP A 67 -9.51 -8.40 2.89
CA ASP A 67 -8.76 -9.65 2.71
C ASP A 67 -7.58 -9.53 1.74
N ALA A 68 -6.72 -10.55 1.72
CA ALA A 68 -5.57 -10.58 0.81
C ALA A 68 -5.99 -10.52 -0.66
N ALA A 69 -7.04 -11.26 -1.03
CA ALA A 69 -7.61 -11.23 -2.37
C ALA A 69 -8.17 -9.85 -2.76
N PHE A 70 -8.70 -9.09 -1.79
CA PHE A 70 -9.17 -7.72 -2.04
C PHE A 70 -8.01 -6.80 -2.41
N ILE A 71 -6.85 -6.99 -1.75
CA ILE A 71 -5.64 -6.20 -1.95
C ILE A 71 -4.87 -6.62 -3.20
N GLU A 72 -4.80 -7.91 -3.52
CA GLU A 72 -4.08 -8.38 -4.71
C GLU A 72 -4.91 -8.25 -6.00
N GLY A 73 -6.25 -8.21 -5.89
CA GLY A 73 -7.14 -8.16 -7.05
C GLY A 73 -7.60 -6.77 -7.50
N GLY A 74 -7.21 -5.70 -6.81
CA GLY A 74 -7.59 -4.33 -7.16
C GLY A 74 -6.47 -3.56 -7.85
N ASN A 75 -6.82 -2.65 -8.76
CA ASN A 75 -5.85 -1.69 -9.30
C ASN A 75 -5.76 -0.48 -8.38
N TYR A 76 -4.56 -0.17 -7.91
CA TYR A 76 -4.32 0.95 -7.00
C TYR A 76 -3.66 2.11 -7.71
N GLU A 77 -4.15 3.30 -7.41
CA GLU A 77 -3.62 4.57 -7.90
C GLU A 77 -3.39 5.48 -6.71
N ILE A 78 -2.26 6.15 -6.68
CA ILE A 78 -1.94 7.15 -5.66
C ILE A 78 -2.04 8.51 -6.35
N GLU A 79 -2.80 9.44 -5.77
CA GLU A 79 -2.87 10.79 -6.30
C GLU A 79 -1.72 11.64 -5.73
N ILE A 80 -0.74 11.93 -6.58
CA ILE A 80 0.47 12.69 -6.27
C ILE A 80 0.36 14.03 -7.01
N ALA A 81 0.28 15.15 -6.30
CA ALA A 81 0.22 16.49 -6.91
C ALA A 81 -0.83 16.63 -8.04
N CYS A 82 -2.04 16.09 -7.83
CA CYS A 82 -3.14 16.01 -8.81
C CYS A 82 -2.92 15.06 -10.00
N GLU A 83 -1.84 14.28 -10.01
CA GLU A 83 -1.60 13.20 -10.98
C GLU A 83 -1.93 11.84 -10.34
N ARG A 84 -2.69 10.99 -11.04
CA ARG A 84 -2.95 9.63 -10.60
C ARG A 84 -1.84 8.71 -11.09
N VAL A 85 -1.03 8.25 -10.15
CA VAL A 85 0.12 7.41 -10.43
C VAL A 85 -0.23 5.97 -10.10
N PRO A 86 -0.10 5.03 -11.04
CA PRO A 86 -0.39 3.63 -10.78
C PRO A 86 0.62 3.06 -9.78
N ALA A 87 0.11 2.33 -8.80
CA ALA A 87 0.90 1.75 -7.73
C ALA A 87 0.53 0.28 -7.53
N THR A 88 1.53 -0.54 -7.23
CA THR A 88 1.34 -1.94 -6.89
C THR A 88 1.18 -2.08 -5.37
N ALA A 89 0.05 -2.62 -4.93
CA ALA A 89 -0.19 -2.96 -3.53
C ALA A 89 0.42 -4.32 -3.18
N SER A 90 1.11 -4.40 -2.04
CA SER A 90 1.63 -5.64 -1.49
C SER A 90 1.37 -5.71 0.01
N LEU A 91 0.83 -6.84 0.44
CA LEU A 91 0.68 -7.22 1.85
C LEU A 91 1.94 -7.82 2.46
N ARG A 92 2.81 -8.36 1.60
CA ARG A 92 4.11 -8.88 2.01
C ARG A 92 5.12 -7.74 1.98
N PRO A 93 6.10 -7.74 2.90
CA PRO A 93 7.21 -6.83 2.79
C PRO A 93 7.88 -7.02 1.42
N LEU A 94 7.89 -5.95 0.62
CA LEU A 94 8.55 -5.94 -0.69
C LEU A 94 10.07 -6.07 -0.57
N TYR A 95 10.59 -5.85 0.63
CA TYR A 95 11.99 -5.99 0.99
C TYR A 95 12.17 -7.17 1.94
N ASP A 96 12.96 -8.17 1.51
CA ASP A 96 13.30 -9.40 2.25
C ASP A 96 12.10 -10.21 2.78
N PRO A 97 11.27 -10.81 1.88
CA PRO A 97 10.15 -11.67 2.30
C PRO A 97 10.59 -12.95 3.03
N ALA A 98 11.88 -13.31 2.93
CA ALA A 98 12.45 -14.55 3.46
C ALA A 98 13.19 -14.39 4.80
N ASN A 99 13.22 -13.18 5.40
CA ASN A 99 13.89 -12.90 6.67
C ASN A 99 15.31 -13.48 6.77
N SER A 100 16.05 -13.46 5.66
CA SER A 100 17.28 -14.24 5.49
C SER A 100 18.52 -13.52 6.00
N ARG A 101 18.41 -12.21 6.31
CA ARG A 101 19.53 -11.38 6.78
C ARG A 101 19.57 -11.10 8.29
N ILE A 102 18.56 -11.53 9.06
CA ILE A 102 18.47 -11.25 10.51
C ILE A 102 18.85 -12.48 11.37
N ARG A 103 19.22 -13.62 10.78
CA ARG A 103 19.80 -14.73 11.54
C ARG A 103 21.30 -14.50 11.74
N CYS A 104 21.65 -14.01 12.93
CA CYS A 104 22.93 -14.30 13.57
C CYS A 104 22.83 -15.60 14.36
#